data_AF-A0A7Y6X663-F1
#
_entry.id   AF-A0A7Y6X663-F1
#
_cell.length_a   1.000
_cell.length_b   1.000
_cell.length_c   1.000
_cell.angle_alpha   90.00
_cell.angle_beta   90.00
_cell.angle_gamma   90.00
#
_symmetry.space_group_name_H-M   'P 1'
#
loop_
_entity.id
_entity.type
_entity.pdbx_description
1 polymer ?
#
loop_
_entity_poly.entity_id
_entity_poly.type
_entity_poly.pdbx_seq_one_letter_code
_entity_poly.pdbx_strand_id
1 'polypeptide(L)'
;MRRLGSALLCLSLLVGCGPTSPSEPSTPSEQPTTEVPANQDASLTLTNVDVAPECQGILTFANTAAPGTLDAYLPSDLVLNLVSSRSTAPFATLAQLSAVHLMGPVRLTQLESGARANGLINSSCVGILDELAVSTDDAAAVVSLVNTVSSSALYAILPYAWNGATNLLALRPFTSVQAISNTSGIGAVSLRNLRNAANLGYALEVLVSSVNALPEGNWTVKMDLAFDIQSVMNGEYGNDRLAYAQCFGIDPATFPNNRFTNRPNLADATEVHNYVSSAANTYAYQGQIPTSVINDGLDDLDARTAGGTFKGCHIGYNDGPWAGIQVHFFVNATTGFRILTVQHWVE
;
A
#
# COMPACT_ATOMS: atom_id res chain seq x y z
N MET A 1 25.22 -44.70 24.68
CA MET A 1 26.54 -44.32 25.26
C MET A 1 27.48 -43.93 24.14
N ARG A 2 28.35 -42.91 24.31
CA ARG A 2 29.40 -42.44 23.37
C ARG A 2 28.90 -41.90 22.01
N ARG A 3 29.56 -40.97 21.32
CA ARG A 3 30.54 -39.89 21.64
C ARG A 3 30.37 -38.86 20.48
N LEU A 4 30.17 -37.56 20.73
CA LEU A 4 31.21 -36.51 20.85
C LEU A 4 32.30 -36.53 19.77
N GLY A 5 32.47 -35.41 19.05
CA GLY A 5 33.50 -35.24 18.01
C GLY A 5 33.49 -33.85 17.36
N SER A 6 33.78 -32.79 18.11
CA SER A 6 34.00 -31.44 17.57
C SER A 6 35.44 -31.28 17.04
N ALA A 7 35.63 -30.53 15.95
CA ALA A 7 36.95 -30.18 15.43
C ALA A 7 37.07 -28.67 15.20
N LEU A 8 37.88 -28.01 16.03
CA LEU A 8 38.38 -26.65 15.81
C LEU A 8 39.69 -26.74 15.01
N LEU A 9 39.91 -25.79 14.08
CA LEU A 9 41.21 -25.58 13.46
C LEU A 9 41.43 -24.08 13.22
N CYS A 10 42.08 -23.43 14.18
CA CYS A 10 42.65 -22.09 14.00
C CYS A 10 44.09 -22.22 13.49
N LEU A 11 44.51 -21.31 12.61
CA LEU A 11 45.91 -21.07 12.28
C LEU A 11 46.14 -19.54 12.26
N SER A 12 47.28 -19.12 12.78
CA SER A 12 47.57 -17.72 13.17
C SER A 12 48.98 -17.30 12.74
N LEU A 13 49.53 -16.23 13.36
CA LEU A 13 50.84 -15.56 13.19
C LEU A 13 50.77 -14.29 12.31
N LEU A 14 50.87 -13.05 12.84
CA LEU A 14 52.00 -12.32 13.48
C LEU A 14 53.03 -11.78 12.44
N VAL A 15 53.73 -10.63 12.56
CA VAL A 15 54.13 -9.68 13.65
C VAL A 15 54.08 -8.22 13.10
N GLY A 16 53.95 -7.08 13.81
CA GLY A 16 53.73 -6.81 15.26
C GLY A 16 54.74 -5.83 15.93
N CYS A 17 54.62 -4.49 15.76
CA CYS A 17 55.48 -3.48 16.43
C CYS A 17 54.71 -2.26 17.01
N GLY A 18 55.24 -1.69 18.11
CA GLY A 18 54.85 -0.44 18.81
C GLY A 18 56.03 0.04 19.69
N PRO A 19 55.87 0.77 20.83
CA PRO A 19 54.68 1.41 21.45
C PRO A 19 54.75 2.97 21.26
N THR A 20 54.44 3.98 22.12
CA THR A 20 54.12 4.20 23.57
C THR A 20 53.21 5.45 23.78
N SER A 21 52.63 5.60 24.98
CA SER A 21 51.84 6.77 25.45
C SER A 21 52.47 7.40 26.73
N PRO A 22 52.03 8.58 27.29
CA PRO A 22 50.74 8.70 28.02
C PRO A 22 50.04 10.10 28.08
N SER A 23 48.82 10.15 28.68
CA SER A 23 48.07 11.32 29.25
C SER A 23 47.67 12.48 28.29
N GLU A 24 46.52 13.18 28.40
CA GLU A 24 45.28 13.17 29.23
C GLU A 24 44.25 14.13 28.53
N PRO A 25 42.96 14.28 28.93
CA PRO A 25 41.98 13.29 29.43
C PRO A 25 40.59 13.34 28.72
N SER A 26 39.83 12.23 28.82
CA SER A 26 38.35 12.13 28.86
C SER A 26 37.44 12.80 27.79
N THR A 27 36.94 11.98 26.85
CA THR A 27 35.50 11.90 26.51
C THR A 27 35.09 10.43 26.27
N PRO A 28 33.83 10.01 26.53
CA PRO A 28 33.46 8.59 26.50
C PRO A 28 33.27 8.02 25.09
N SER A 29 33.49 6.72 24.94
CA SER A 29 33.17 5.98 23.72
C SER A 29 31.66 5.89 23.52
N GLU A 30 31.15 6.36 22.37
CA GLU A 30 29.85 5.90 21.88
C GLU A 30 30.03 4.54 21.19
N GLN A 31 29.30 3.55 21.67
CA GLN A 31 29.12 2.28 20.97
C GLN A 31 28.36 2.54 19.66
N PRO A 32 28.49 1.69 18.62
CA PRO A 32 27.47 1.63 17.59
C PRO A 32 26.14 1.28 18.27
N THR A 33 25.23 2.25 18.33
CA THR A 33 23.88 2.03 18.86
C THR A 33 23.21 0.99 17.99
N THR A 34 22.90 -0.16 18.57
CA THR A 34 21.94 -1.08 17.98
C THR A 34 20.59 -0.37 17.97
N GLU A 35 20.27 0.32 16.88
CA GLU A 35 18.92 0.80 16.66
C GLU A 35 18.00 -0.42 16.70
N VAL A 36 17.19 -0.48 17.77
CA VAL A 36 16.00 -1.34 17.78
C VAL A 36 15.21 -0.94 16.54
N PRO A 37 14.86 -1.87 15.64
CA PRO A 37 14.10 -1.51 14.45
C PRO A 37 12.82 -0.85 14.92
N ALA A 38 12.68 0.45 14.65
CA ALA A 38 11.47 1.16 14.94
C ALA A 38 10.35 0.47 14.17
N ASN A 39 9.33 -0.02 14.89
CA ASN A 39 8.12 -0.51 14.26
C ASN A 39 7.63 0.60 13.33
N GLN A 40 7.60 0.32 12.02
CA GLN A 40 7.07 1.26 11.05
C GLN A 40 5.55 1.25 11.17
N ASP A 41 5.06 2.00 12.16
CA ASP A 41 3.67 2.44 12.27
C ASP A 41 3.36 3.32 11.06
N ALA A 42 3.06 2.66 9.93
CA ALA A 42 2.49 3.28 8.76
C ALA A 42 1.17 3.93 9.18
N SER A 43 1.20 5.25 9.36
CA SER A 43 0.17 6.02 10.05
C SER A 43 -1.23 5.61 9.63
N LEU A 44 -2.02 5.10 10.58
CA LEU A 44 -3.35 4.57 10.35
C LEU A 44 -4.31 5.72 10.00
N THR A 45 -4.44 6.01 8.70
CA THR A 45 -5.42 6.94 8.16
C THR A 45 -6.84 6.41 8.37
N LEU A 46 -7.85 7.28 8.21
CA LEU A 46 -9.26 6.98 8.51
C LEU A 46 -9.87 5.80 7.71
N THR A 47 -9.23 5.35 6.63
CA THR A 47 -9.61 4.14 5.87
C THR A 47 -8.75 2.91 6.19
N ASN A 48 -7.64 3.07 6.93
CA ASN A 48 -6.74 1.98 7.33
C ASN A 48 -7.14 1.39 8.69
N VAL A 49 -8.45 1.24 8.94
CA VAL A 49 -8.97 0.62 10.16
C VAL A 49 -8.58 -0.87 10.16
N ASP A 50 -8.17 -1.40 11.30
CA ASP A 50 -7.93 -2.84 11.48
C ASP A 50 -9.21 -3.65 11.72
N VAL A 51 -10.37 -2.99 11.68
CA VAL A 51 -11.72 -3.54 11.82
C VAL A 51 -12.59 -3.07 10.66
N ALA A 52 -13.11 -4.00 9.86
CA ALA A 52 -14.15 -3.69 8.87
C ALA A 52 -15.45 -3.21 9.55
N PRO A 53 -16.26 -2.32 8.93
CA PRO A 53 -17.47 -1.77 9.55
C PRO A 53 -18.45 -2.83 10.09
N GLU A 54 -18.58 -3.95 9.38
CA GLU A 54 -19.42 -5.10 9.72
C GLU A 54 -18.96 -5.81 11.00
N CYS A 55 -17.68 -5.68 11.33
CA CYS A 55 -17.03 -6.23 12.51
C CYS A 55 -16.92 -5.23 13.67
N GLN A 56 -17.35 -3.97 13.51
CA GLN A 56 -17.22 -2.92 14.54
C GLN A 56 -17.90 -3.29 15.87
N GLY A 57 -18.90 -4.19 15.84
CA GLY A 57 -19.51 -4.79 17.01
C GLY A 57 -18.55 -5.50 17.98
N ILE A 58 -17.35 -5.91 17.52
CA ILE A 58 -16.28 -6.43 18.40
C ILE A 58 -15.78 -5.33 19.34
N LEU A 59 -15.49 -4.13 18.81
CA LEU A 59 -15.08 -2.99 19.61
C LEU A 59 -16.24 -2.50 20.49
N THR A 60 -17.48 -2.52 19.98
CA THR A 60 -18.68 -2.24 20.79
C THR A 60 -18.76 -3.19 21.99
N PHE A 61 -18.64 -4.51 21.77
CA PHE A 61 -18.70 -5.51 22.85
C PHE A 61 -17.61 -5.27 23.90
N ALA A 62 -16.37 -5.06 23.48
CA ALA A 62 -15.25 -4.77 24.38
C ALA A 62 -15.46 -3.50 25.21
N ASN A 63 -16.06 -2.46 24.61
CA ASN A 63 -16.31 -1.18 25.25
C ASN A 63 -17.54 -1.18 26.18
N THR A 64 -18.64 -1.87 25.83
CA THR A 64 -19.94 -1.71 26.51
C THR A 64 -20.40 -2.91 27.34
N ALA A 65 -19.90 -4.13 27.11
CA ALA A 65 -20.38 -5.31 27.81
C ALA A 65 -20.07 -5.24 29.33
N ALA A 66 -20.99 -5.72 30.17
CA ALA A 66 -20.76 -5.78 31.62
C ALA A 66 -19.64 -6.79 31.96
N PRO A 67 -18.90 -6.63 33.08
CA PRO A 67 -17.81 -7.54 33.45
C PRO A 67 -18.23 -9.02 33.42
N GLY A 68 -19.33 -9.37 34.10
CA GLY A 68 -19.87 -10.73 34.10
C GLY A 68 -20.37 -11.25 32.74
N THR A 69 -20.55 -10.37 31.74
CA THR A 69 -20.80 -10.77 30.35
C THR A 69 -19.49 -11.09 29.61
N LEU A 70 -18.40 -10.39 29.94
CA LEU A 70 -17.06 -10.68 29.42
C LEU A 70 -16.46 -11.93 30.08
N ASP A 71 -16.67 -12.14 31.39
CA ASP A 71 -16.25 -13.33 32.15
C ASP A 71 -16.79 -14.66 31.57
N ALA A 72 -17.90 -14.61 30.83
CA ALA A 72 -18.45 -15.78 30.14
C ALA A 72 -17.62 -16.26 28.93
N TYR A 73 -16.70 -15.42 28.42
CA TYR A 73 -15.86 -15.69 27.25
C TYR A 73 -14.35 -15.54 27.53
N LEU A 74 -13.98 -14.70 28.51
CA LEU A 74 -12.61 -14.32 28.83
C LEU A 74 -12.26 -14.60 30.30
N PRO A 75 -10.98 -14.90 30.62
CA PRO A 75 -10.51 -14.98 32.01
C PRO A 75 -10.71 -13.67 32.78
N SER A 76 -11.09 -13.76 34.06
CA SER A 76 -11.46 -12.58 34.87
C SER A 76 -10.31 -11.60 35.13
N ASP A 77 -9.05 -12.04 35.10
CA ASP A 77 -7.87 -11.17 35.13
C ASP A 77 -7.77 -10.31 33.85
N LEU A 78 -8.01 -10.89 32.68
CA LEU A 78 -8.15 -10.16 31.43
C LEU A 78 -9.40 -9.25 31.41
N VAL A 79 -10.53 -9.67 32.00
CA VAL A 79 -11.73 -8.82 32.11
C VAL A 79 -11.45 -7.58 32.97
N LEU A 80 -10.74 -7.72 34.09
CA LEU A 80 -10.32 -6.59 34.92
C LEU A 80 -9.39 -5.64 34.14
N ASN A 81 -8.44 -6.18 33.37
CA ASN A 81 -7.56 -5.37 32.51
C ASN A 81 -8.35 -4.59 31.45
N LEU A 82 -9.26 -5.26 30.72
CA LEU A 82 -10.14 -4.63 29.72
C LEU A 82 -11.01 -3.51 30.30
N VAL A 83 -11.64 -3.77 31.45
CA VAL A 83 -12.53 -2.80 32.13
C VAL A 83 -11.72 -1.61 32.64
N SER A 84 -10.49 -1.84 33.12
CA SER A 84 -9.57 -0.77 33.53
C SER A 84 -9.15 0.09 32.34
N SER A 85 -8.67 -0.51 31.24
CA SER A 85 -8.25 0.20 30.03
C SER A 85 -9.38 1.04 29.43
N ARG A 86 -10.55 0.45 29.18
CA ARG A 86 -11.69 1.16 28.56
C ARG A 86 -12.27 2.28 29.43
N SER A 87 -12.04 2.24 30.74
CA SER A 87 -12.45 3.32 31.66
C SER A 87 -11.58 4.58 31.54
N THR A 88 -10.37 4.45 30.96
CA THR A 88 -9.50 5.58 30.63
C THR A 88 -9.87 6.18 29.27
N ALA A 89 -10.01 5.32 28.25
CA ALA A 89 -10.55 5.69 26.94
C ALA A 89 -11.15 4.44 26.25
N PRO A 90 -12.30 4.54 25.57
CA PRO A 90 -12.83 3.44 24.76
C PRO A 90 -11.87 3.03 23.63
N PHE A 91 -11.79 1.72 23.36
CA PHE A 91 -10.99 1.16 22.27
C PHE A 91 -11.55 1.59 20.90
N ALA A 92 -10.67 2.12 20.05
CA ALA A 92 -10.98 2.55 18.68
C ALA A 92 -10.40 1.63 17.60
N THR A 93 -9.47 0.73 17.94
CA THR A 93 -8.82 -0.23 17.03
C THR A 93 -8.61 -1.59 17.70
N LEU A 94 -8.39 -2.64 16.91
CA LEU A 94 -7.96 -3.95 17.44
C LEU A 94 -6.55 -3.91 18.02
N ALA A 95 -5.64 -3.10 17.47
CA ALA A 95 -4.30 -2.89 18.03
C ALA A 95 -4.32 -2.35 19.48
N GLN A 96 -5.30 -1.49 19.81
CA GLN A 96 -5.50 -1.03 21.18
C GLN A 96 -6.05 -2.13 22.11
N LEU A 97 -6.77 -3.12 21.56
CA LEU A 97 -7.20 -4.30 22.30
C LEU A 97 -6.07 -5.32 22.50
N SER A 98 -5.29 -5.65 21.46
CA SER A 98 -4.16 -6.59 21.58
C SER A 98 -3.05 -6.07 22.52
N ALA A 99 -2.92 -4.75 22.65
CA ALA A 99 -2.06 -4.10 23.65
C ALA A 99 -2.53 -4.27 25.11
N VAL A 100 -3.77 -4.74 25.37
CA VAL A 100 -4.25 -5.00 26.74
C VAL A 100 -3.53 -6.19 27.34
N HIS A 101 -3.07 -6.07 28.58
CA HIS A 101 -2.34 -7.15 29.24
C HIS A 101 -3.15 -8.45 29.28
N LEU A 102 -2.52 -9.54 28.80
CA LEU A 102 -3.08 -10.88 28.56
C LEU A 102 -3.98 -11.05 27.30
N MET A 103 -4.15 -10.03 26.45
CA MET A 103 -4.93 -10.14 25.20
C MET A 103 -4.11 -10.73 24.04
N GLY A 104 -3.80 -12.03 24.12
CA GLY A 104 -3.25 -12.78 22.97
C GLY A 104 -4.31 -13.10 21.90
N PRO A 105 -3.92 -13.54 20.68
CA PRO A 105 -4.86 -13.81 19.57
C PRO A 105 -6.05 -14.72 19.92
N VAL A 106 -5.83 -15.78 20.71
CA VAL A 106 -6.90 -16.67 21.19
C VAL A 106 -7.96 -15.91 22.00
N ARG A 107 -7.58 -14.87 22.73
CA ARG A 107 -8.48 -14.03 23.53
C ARG A 107 -9.24 -13.04 22.65
N LEU A 108 -8.63 -12.53 21.58
CA LEU A 108 -9.33 -11.76 20.54
C LEU A 108 -10.42 -12.62 19.87
N THR A 109 -10.13 -13.87 19.51
CA THR A 109 -11.14 -14.80 18.95
C THR A 109 -12.27 -15.11 19.96
N GLN A 110 -11.97 -15.19 21.26
CA GLN A 110 -12.99 -15.34 22.30
C GLN A 110 -13.85 -14.08 22.48
N LEU A 111 -13.24 -12.89 22.41
CA LEU A 111 -13.94 -11.60 22.44
C LEU A 111 -14.87 -11.44 21.21
N GLU A 112 -14.40 -11.83 20.02
CA GLU A 112 -15.21 -11.91 18.80
C GLU A 112 -16.40 -12.88 18.98
N SER A 113 -16.14 -14.08 19.52
CA SER A 113 -17.17 -15.08 19.81
C SER A 113 -18.24 -14.53 20.77
N GLY A 114 -17.83 -13.75 21.78
CA GLY A 114 -18.73 -13.04 22.68
C GLY A 114 -19.55 -11.95 21.98
N ALA A 115 -18.94 -11.14 21.11
CA ALA A 115 -19.65 -10.15 20.31
C ALA A 115 -20.70 -10.78 19.39
N ARG A 116 -20.36 -11.92 18.76
CA ARG A 116 -21.26 -12.70 17.90
C ARG A 116 -22.42 -13.32 18.68
N ALA A 117 -22.14 -13.90 19.85
CA ALA A 117 -23.16 -14.48 20.73
C ALA A 117 -24.12 -13.44 21.34
N ASN A 118 -23.68 -12.17 21.48
CA ASN A 118 -24.51 -11.04 21.91
C ASN A 118 -25.18 -10.31 20.71
N GLY A 119 -25.05 -10.82 19.48
CA GLY A 119 -25.70 -10.27 18.29
C GLY A 119 -25.12 -8.92 17.79
N LEU A 120 -23.95 -8.51 18.28
CA LEU A 120 -23.29 -7.26 17.89
C LEU A 120 -22.56 -7.36 16.56
N ILE A 121 -22.19 -8.58 16.14
CA ILE A 121 -21.74 -8.91 14.79
C ILE A 121 -22.53 -10.11 14.25
N ASN A 122 -22.71 -10.17 12.93
CA ASN A 122 -23.46 -11.23 12.25
C ASN A 122 -22.58 -11.93 11.20
N SER A 123 -23.18 -12.71 10.30
CA SER A 123 -22.48 -13.40 9.20
C SER A 123 -21.69 -12.49 8.26
N SER A 124 -22.00 -11.18 8.16
CA SER A 124 -21.23 -10.21 7.37
C SER A 124 -19.85 -9.88 7.95
N CYS A 125 -19.59 -10.23 9.21
CA CYS A 125 -18.24 -10.25 9.78
C CYS A 125 -17.70 -11.67 9.75
N VAL A 126 -16.62 -11.91 8.98
CA VAL A 126 -15.95 -13.22 8.90
C VAL A 126 -15.25 -13.54 10.22
N GLY A 127 -14.59 -12.54 10.82
CA GLY A 127 -13.94 -12.65 12.12
C GLY A 127 -12.56 -12.00 12.13
N ILE A 128 -11.76 -12.31 13.17
CA ILE A 128 -10.40 -11.81 13.33
C ILE A 128 -9.39 -12.80 12.74
N LEU A 129 -8.65 -12.37 11.72
CA LEU A 129 -7.61 -13.11 11.01
C LEU A 129 -6.31 -12.32 11.11
N ASP A 130 -5.26 -12.89 11.71
CA ASP A 130 -3.97 -12.21 11.95
C ASP A 130 -4.11 -10.75 12.45
N GLU A 131 -4.89 -10.56 13.52
CA GLU A 131 -5.17 -9.25 14.14
C GLU A 131 -5.89 -8.22 13.23
N LEU A 132 -6.50 -8.70 12.14
CA LEU A 132 -7.35 -7.93 11.23
C LEU A 132 -8.79 -8.46 11.31
N ALA A 133 -9.77 -7.62 11.62
CA ALA A 133 -11.19 -8.00 11.54
C ALA A 133 -11.73 -7.74 10.13
N VAL A 134 -12.18 -8.82 9.47
CA VAL A 134 -12.45 -8.88 8.02
C VAL A 134 -13.95 -9.10 7.76
N SER A 135 -14.53 -8.34 6.83
CA SER A 135 -15.93 -8.53 6.39
C SER A 135 -16.06 -9.70 5.39
N THR A 136 -17.29 -10.10 5.05
CA THR A 136 -17.53 -11.05 3.93
C THR A 136 -17.01 -10.55 2.60
N ASP A 137 -17.05 -9.23 2.41
CA ASP A 137 -16.83 -8.58 1.13
C ASP A 137 -15.33 -8.33 0.96
N ASP A 138 -14.63 -7.90 2.03
CA ASP A 138 -13.17 -7.95 2.14
C ASP A 138 -12.63 -9.36 1.86
N ALA A 139 -13.26 -10.39 2.45
CA ALA A 139 -12.82 -11.77 2.29
C ALA A 139 -12.98 -12.26 0.85
N ALA A 140 -14.08 -11.89 0.18
CA ALA A 140 -14.30 -12.19 -1.22
C ALA A 140 -13.32 -11.43 -2.14
N ALA A 141 -13.08 -10.14 -1.86
CA ALA A 141 -12.15 -9.30 -2.61
C ALA A 141 -10.69 -9.81 -2.49
N VAL A 142 -10.23 -10.15 -1.29
CA VAL A 142 -8.89 -10.73 -1.06
C VAL A 142 -8.73 -12.08 -1.75
N VAL A 143 -9.75 -12.95 -1.72
CA VAL A 143 -9.73 -14.24 -2.42
C VAL A 143 -9.71 -14.04 -3.95
N SER A 144 -10.47 -13.06 -4.46
CA SER A 144 -10.45 -12.70 -5.89
C SER A 144 -9.05 -12.23 -6.29
N LEU A 145 -8.54 -11.17 -5.65
CA LEU A 145 -7.21 -10.60 -5.88
C LEU A 145 -6.12 -11.66 -5.84
N VAL A 146 -6.03 -12.44 -4.76
CA VAL A 146 -4.96 -13.44 -4.59
C VAL A 146 -5.01 -14.55 -5.63
N ASN A 147 -6.16 -14.82 -6.24
CA ASN A 147 -6.30 -15.78 -7.34
C ASN A 147 -5.99 -15.18 -8.72
N THR A 148 -6.40 -13.93 -8.99
CA THR A 148 -6.30 -13.31 -10.33
C THR A 148 -5.01 -12.51 -10.56
N VAL A 149 -4.48 -11.85 -9.55
CA VAL A 149 -3.37 -10.88 -9.68
C VAL A 149 -2.11 -11.52 -10.29
N SER A 150 -1.37 -10.76 -11.10
CA SER A 150 -0.11 -11.25 -11.69
C SER A 150 0.95 -11.54 -10.62
N SER A 151 1.96 -12.35 -10.97
CA SER A 151 3.05 -12.68 -10.04
C SER A 151 3.87 -11.44 -9.65
N SER A 152 4.19 -10.57 -10.61
CA SER A 152 4.89 -9.31 -10.37
C SER A 152 4.11 -8.38 -9.42
N ALA A 153 2.81 -8.22 -9.65
CA ALA A 153 1.96 -7.41 -8.79
C ALA A 153 1.82 -8.03 -7.38
N LEU A 154 1.72 -9.36 -7.23
CA LEU A 154 1.68 -9.98 -5.91
C LEU A 154 2.96 -9.74 -5.10
N TYR A 155 4.15 -9.85 -5.73
CA TYR A 155 5.41 -9.50 -5.07
C TYR A 155 5.48 -8.01 -4.69
N ALA A 156 4.87 -7.12 -5.46
CA ALA A 156 4.84 -5.69 -5.20
C ALA A 156 3.78 -5.27 -4.15
N ILE A 157 2.72 -6.06 -3.94
CA ILE A 157 1.82 -5.96 -2.77
C ILE A 157 2.50 -6.48 -1.49
N LEU A 158 3.38 -7.49 -1.64
CA LEU A 158 4.05 -8.21 -0.55
C LEU A 158 5.59 -8.07 -0.57
N PRO A 159 6.16 -6.85 -0.64
CA PRO A 159 7.59 -6.64 -0.90
C PRO A 159 8.50 -7.22 0.20
N TYR A 160 8.03 -7.21 1.45
CA TYR A 160 8.74 -7.79 2.61
C TYR A 160 8.33 -9.24 2.92
N ALA A 161 7.37 -9.80 2.16
CA ALA A 161 6.80 -11.13 2.34
C ALA A 161 6.94 -11.98 1.07
N TRP A 162 8.08 -11.89 0.38
CA TRP A 162 8.37 -12.57 -0.88
C TRP A 162 8.13 -14.09 -0.85
N ASN A 163 8.48 -14.74 0.27
CA ASN A 163 8.21 -16.17 0.47
C ASN A 163 6.70 -16.45 0.58
N GLY A 164 5.94 -15.56 1.22
CA GLY A 164 4.47 -15.61 1.26
C GLY A 164 3.87 -15.46 -0.14
N ALA A 165 4.32 -14.48 -0.93
CA ALA A 165 3.88 -14.30 -2.32
C ALA A 165 4.18 -15.53 -3.20
N THR A 166 5.38 -16.12 -3.07
CA THR A 166 5.76 -17.38 -3.74
C THR A 166 4.78 -18.52 -3.37
N ASN A 167 4.51 -18.67 -2.07
CA ASN A 167 3.63 -19.74 -1.57
C ASN A 167 2.17 -19.52 -2.00
N LEU A 168 1.66 -18.29 -1.97
CA LEU A 168 0.33 -17.95 -2.48
C LEU A 168 0.22 -18.30 -3.98
N LEU A 169 1.19 -17.92 -4.82
CA LEU A 169 1.21 -18.27 -6.24
C LEU A 169 1.17 -19.79 -6.48
N ALA A 170 1.92 -20.56 -5.68
CA ALA A 170 1.99 -22.02 -5.79
C ALA A 170 0.74 -22.76 -5.26
N LEU A 171 -0.08 -22.11 -4.43
CA LEU A 171 -1.26 -22.71 -3.77
C LEU A 171 -2.60 -22.27 -4.38
N ARG A 172 -2.61 -21.49 -5.47
CA ARG A 172 -3.83 -21.12 -6.20
C ARG A 172 -4.56 -22.37 -6.74
N PRO A 173 -5.91 -22.39 -6.78
CA PRO A 173 -6.82 -21.34 -6.31
C PRO A 173 -7.21 -21.48 -4.83
N PHE A 174 -7.28 -20.36 -4.13
CA PHE A 174 -7.85 -20.27 -2.78
C PHE A 174 -9.37 -20.14 -2.81
N THR A 175 -10.03 -20.71 -1.79
CA THR A 175 -11.49 -20.65 -1.60
C THR A 175 -11.92 -19.83 -0.38
N SER A 176 -10.98 -19.36 0.45
CA SER A 176 -11.27 -18.51 1.61
C SER A 176 -10.05 -17.68 2.02
N VAL A 177 -10.30 -16.50 2.60
CA VAL A 177 -9.26 -15.62 3.17
C VAL A 177 -8.51 -16.28 4.34
N GLN A 178 -9.15 -17.19 5.08
CA GLN A 178 -8.52 -17.99 6.13
C GLN A 178 -7.41 -18.91 5.58
N ALA A 179 -7.56 -19.44 4.37
CA ALA A 179 -6.51 -20.25 3.74
C ALA A 179 -5.34 -19.38 3.25
N ILE A 180 -5.62 -18.12 2.88
CA ILE A 180 -4.63 -17.11 2.51
C ILE A 180 -3.84 -16.66 3.75
N SER A 181 -4.49 -16.33 4.86
CA SER A 181 -3.84 -15.96 6.13
C SER A 181 -2.96 -17.10 6.66
N ASN A 182 -3.47 -18.34 6.61
CA ASN A 182 -2.75 -19.53 7.07
C ASN A 182 -1.60 -19.97 6.14
N THR A 183 -1.32 -19.25 5.04
CA THR A 183 -0.21 -19.56 4.14
C THR A 183 1.12 -19.14 4.75
N SER A 184 2.10 -20.06 4.78
CA SER A 184 3.43 -19.78 5.35
C SER A 184 4.09 -18.56 4.71
N GLY A 185 4.50 -17.58 5.53
CA GLY A 185 5.05 -16.30 5.08
C GLY A 185 4.00 -15.19 4.91
N ILE A 186 2.72 -15.48 5.14
CA ILE A 186 1.67 -14.48 5.37
C ILE A 186 1.50 -14.27 6.88
N GLY A 187 0.95 -13.12 7.26
CA GLY A 187 0.67 -12.68 8.62
C GLY A 187 0.10 -11.25 8.61
N ALA A 188 -0.13 -10.65 9.77
CA ALA A 188 -0.92 -9.41 9.94
C ALA A 188 -0.65 -8.29 8.91
N VAL A 189 0.61 -7.92 8.70
CA VAL A 189 1.00 -6.87 7.73
C VAL A 189 0.73 -7.32 6.29
N SER A 190 1.04 -8.57 5.96
CA SER A 190 0.80 -9.15 4.63
C SER A 190 -0.69 -9.24 4.30
N LEU A 191 -1.51 -9.67 5.27
CA LEU A 191 -2.96 -9.77 5.11
C LEU A 191 -3.60 -8.37 5.01
N ARG A 192 -3.12 -7.40 5.79
CA ARG A 192 -3.55 -6.00 5.69
C ARG A 192 -3.17 -5.38 4.34
N ASN A 193 -1.97 -5.66 3.81
CA ASN A 193 -1.58 -5.26 2.46
C ASN A 193 -2.49 -5.88 1.39
N LEU A 194 -2.79 -7.19 1.49
CA LEU A 194 -3.69 -7.87 0.54
C LEU A 194 -5.12 -7.30 0.59
N ARG A 195 -5.68 -7.04 1.78
CA ARG A 195 -6.99 -6.40 1.93
C ARG A 195 -6.98 -4.98 1.37
N ASN A 196 -5.97 -4.18 1.70
CA ASN A 196 -5.87 -2.81 1.22
C ASN A 196 -5.71 -2.79 -0.32
N ALA A 197 -4.92 -3.70 -0.91
CA ALA A 197 -4.82 -3.87 -2.36
C ALA A 197 -6.13 -4.35 -3.02
N ALA A 198 -6.95 -5.13 -2.31
CA ALA A 198 -8.24 -5.61 -2.82
C ALA A 198 -9.36 -4.56 -2.75
N ASN A 199 -9.32 -3.67 -1.75
CA ASN A 199 -10.42 -2.75 -1.42
C ASN A 199 -10.13 -1.27 -1.72
N LEU A 200 -8.86 -0.83 -1.70
CA LEU A 200 -8.43 0.54 -1.96
C LEU A 200 -7.74 0.68 -3.32
N GLY A 201 -7.83 -0.37 -4.14
CA GLY A 201 -7.19 -0.48 -5.42
C GLY A 201 -5.74 -0.96 -5.35
N TYR A 202 -5.42 -1.87 -6.26
CA TYR A 202 -4.08 -2.11 -6.76
C TYR A 202 -4.09 -2.31 -8.27
N ALA A 203 -5.28 -2.26 -8.90
CA ALA A 203 -5.44 -2.59 -10.30
C ALA A 203 -4.95 -1.44 -11.18
N LEU A 204 -5.09 -0.19 -10.73
CA LEU A 204 -4.44 0.95 -11.35
C LEU A 204 -2.91 0.83 -11.26
N GLU A 205 -2.36 0.40 -10.12
CA GLU A 205 -0.92 0.10 -9.97
C GLU A 205 -0.47 -1.06 -10.88
N VAL A 206 -1.30 -2.10 -11.08
CA VAL A 206 -1.02 -3.18 -12.07
C VAL A 206 -1.07 -2.64 -13.50
N LEU A 207 -2.01 -1.76 -13.83
CA LEU A 207 -2.13 -1.16 -15.17
C LEU A 207 -0.92 -0.26 -15.47
N VAL A 208 -0.59 0.66 -14.55
CA VAL A 208 0.58 1.55 -14.62
C VAL A 208 1.88 0.75 -14.80
N SER A 209 2.09 -0.29 -13.99
CA SER A 209 3.27 -1.15 -14.11
C SER A 209 3.27 -2.03 -15.36
N SER A 210 2.09 -2.43 -15.87
CA SER A 210 1.97 -3.19 -17.13
C SER A 210 2.27 -2.34 -18.36
N VAL A 211 1.80 -1.08 -18.39
CA VAL A 211 2.17 -0.10 -19.44
C VAL A 211 3.67 0.19 -19.40
N ASN A 212 4.22 0.48 -18.22
CA ASN A 212 5.65 0.77 -18.05
C ASN A 212 6.59 -0.43 -18.31
N ALA A 213 6.06 -1.66 -18.35
CA ALA A 213 6.83 -2.87 -18.66
C ALA A 213 6.90 -3.20 -20.15
N LEU A 214 6.17 -2.48 -21.02
CA LEU A 214 6.25 -2.67 -22.46
C LEU A 214 7.57 -2.12 -23.02
N PRO A 215 8.15 -2.76 -24.06
CA PRO A 215 9.41 -2.31 -24.63
C PRO A 215 9.27 -0.93 -25.30
N GLU A 216 10.30 -0.10 -25.14
CA GLU A 216 10.37 1.20 -25.81
C GLU A 216 10.49 1.03 -27.34
N GLY A 217 9.83 1.90 -28.08
CA GLY A 217 9.82 1.93 -29.54
C GLY A 217 9.22 3.23 -30.09
N ASN A 218 8.94 3.27 -31.40
CA ASN A 218 8.41 4.45 -32.09
C ASN A 218 7.18 5.06 -31.39
N TRP A 219 6.35 4.25 -30.73
CA TRP A 219 5.27 4.71 -29.88
C TRP A 219 5.49 4.12 -28.49
N THR A 220 5.74 4.99 -27.50
CA THR A 220 6.06 4.62 -26.13
C THR A 220 5.19 5.39 -25.15
N VAL A 221 4.53 4.70 -24.23
CA VAL A 221 3.76 5.32 -23.14
C VAL A 221 4.43 5.01 -21.81
N LYS A 222 4.42 5.99 -20.90
CA LYS A 222 4.75 5.78 -19.48
C LYS A 222 3.67 6.40 -18.61
N MET A 223 3.42 5.80 -17.46
CA MET A 223 2.48 6.29 -16.46
C MET A 223 3.18 6.39 -15.10
N ASP A 224 2.74 7.31 -14.24
CA ASP A 224 3.24 7.40 -12.87
C ASP A 224 2.17 7.92 -11.89
N LEU A 225 2.25 7.47 -10.64
CA LEU A 225 1.42 7.84 -9.51
C LEU A 225 2.21 8.60 -8.42
N ALA A 226 3.55 8.72 -8.56
CA ALA A 226 4.45 9.27 -7.55
C ALA A 226 5.22 10.54 -7.97
N PHE A 227 5.11 10.96 -9.24
CA PHE A 227 5.81 12.10 -9.86
C PHE A 227 5.81 13.40 -9.04
N ASP A 228 6.85 14.22 -9.24
CA ASP A 228 6.95 15.59 -8.76
C ASP A 228 6.44 16.61 -9.79
N ILE A 229 5.52 17.48 -9.37
CA ILE A 229 4.89 18.50 -10.22
C ILE A 229 5.93 19.52 -10.74
N GLN A 230 6.92 19.88 -9.91
CA GLN A 230 7.92 20.89 -10.32
C GLN A 230 8.84 20.35 -11.42
N SER A 231 9.29 19.11 -11.31
CA SER A 231 10.11 18.43 -12.33
C SER A 231 9.38 18.31 -13.67
N VAL A 232 8.10 17.89 -13.64
CA VAL A 232 7.24 17.86 -14.84
C VAL A 232 7.09 19.25 -15.47
N MET A 233 6.81 20.29 -14.67
CA MET A 233 6.66 21.67 -15.16
C MET A 233 7.97 22.28 -15.68
N ASN A 234 9.11 21.92 -15.09
CA ASN A 234 10.44 22.39 -15.50
C ASN A 234 10.95 21.72 -16.79
N GLY A 235 10.20 20.78 -17.37
CA GLY A 235 10.49 20.22 -18.70
C GLY A 235 11.30 18.93 -18.69
N GLU A 236 11.21 18.11 -17.63
CA GLU A 236 11.89 16.82 -17.48
C GLU A 236 11.86 15.93 -18.74
N TYR A 237 10.71 15.86 -19.42
CA TYR A 237 10.54 15.05 -20.65
C TYR A 237 10.89 15.78 -21.95
N GLY A 238 11.27 17.06 -21.88
CA GLY A 238 11.09 18.00 -22.99
C GLY A 238 12.35 18.45 -23.73
N ASN A 239 13.53 18.35 -23.12
CA ASN A 239 14.80 18.86 -23.69
C ASN A 239 14.69 20.29 -24.29
N ASP A 240 14.03 21.19 -23.56
CA ASP A 240 13.69 22.58 -23.95
C ASP A 240 12.76 22.76 -25.18
N ARG A 241 12.23 21.68 -25.78
CA ARG A 241 11.41 21.73 -27.01
C ARG A 241 9.91 21.97 -26.77
N LEU A 242 9.56 22.71 -25.72
CA LEU A 242 8.18 22.99 -25.30
C LEU A 242 7.39 23.69 -26.41
N ALA A 243 6.38 23.02 -26.97
CA ALA A 243 5.51 23.56 -28.00
C ALA A 243 4.33 24.33 -27.40
N TYR A 244 3.64 23.74 -26.42
CA TYR A 244 2.54 24.34 -25.68
C TYR A 244 2.42 23.77 -24.27
N ALA A 245 1.84 24.54 -23.35
CA ALA A 245 1.28 24.02 -22.11
C ALA A 245 -0.06 24.69 -21.78
N GLN A 246 -1.03 23.90 -21.35
CA GLN A 246 -2.31 24.35 -20.81
C GLN A 246 -2.53 23.71 -19.45
N CYS A 247 -2.37 24.51 -18.41
CA CYS A 247 -2.63 24.15 -17.02
C CYS A 247 -4.04 24.52 -16.57
N PHE A 248 -4.46 23.97 -15.44
CA PHE A 248 -5.74 24.21 -14.79
C PHE A 248 -5.57 24.09 -13.27
N GLY A 249 -6.04 25.09 -12.53
CA GLY A 249 -5.96 25.11 -11.06
C GLY A 249 -4.55 25.23 -10.46
N ILE A 250 -3.53 25.42 -11.31
CA ILE A 250 -2.16 25.83 -10.95
C ILE A 250 -2.10 27.37 -10.99
N ASP A 251 -1.30 27.97 -10.12
CA ASP A 251 -1.09 29.43 -10.08
C ASP A 251 -0.23 29.88 -11.27
N PRO A 252 -0.72 30.77 -12.16
CA PRO A 252 0.07 31.32 -13.27
C PRO A 252 1.37 32.00 -12.87
N ALA A 253 1.51 32.46 -11.62
CA ALA A 253 2.76 33.02 -11.11
C ALA A 253 3.89 31.98 -10.96
N THR A 254 3.56 30.68 -10.99
CA THR A 254 4.53 29.56 -10.93
C THR A 254 4.92 29.02 -12.31
N PHE A 255 4.42 29.61 -13.40
CA PHE A 255 4.70 29.13 -14.76
C PHE A 255 6.13 29.46 -15.20
N PRO A 256 6.95 28.47 -15.62
CA PRO A 256 8.36 28.71 -15.98
C PRO A 256 8.58 29.65 -17.18
N ASN A 257 7.61 29.75 -18.09
CA ASN A 257 7.69 30.63 -19.26
C ASN A 257 6.30 30.92 -19.87
N ASN A 258 6.25 31.83 -20.85
CA ASN A 258 5.03 32.33 -21.48
C ASN A 258 4.33 31.35 -22.46
N ARG A 259 4.84 30.13 -22.67
CA ARG A 259 4.12 29.07 -23.42
C ARG A 259 3.13 28.30 -22.55
N PHE A 260 3.17 28.51 -21.23
CA PHE A 260 2.17 28.03 -20.29
C PHE A 260 0.96 28.97 -20.26
N THR A 261 -0.22 28.38 -20.46
CA THR A 261 -1.52 29.03 -20.37
C THR A 261 -2.34 28.40 -19.24
N ASN A 262 -3.29 29.13 -18.64
CA ASN A 262 -4.20 28.59 -17.64
C ASN A 262 -5.63 28.61 -18.19
N ARG A 263 -6.31 27.46 -18.25
CA ARG A 263 -7.73 27.39 -18.59
C ARG A 263 -8.57 27.62 -17.31
N PRO A 264 -9.80 28.16 -17.41
CA PRO A 264 -10.57 28.56 -16.23
C PRO A 264 -11.15 27.39 -15.42
N ASN A 265 -11.31 26.21 -16.05
CA ASN A 265 -11.97 25.06 -15.45
C ASN A 265 -10.95 24.00 -15.01
N LEU A 266 -11.14 23.45 -13.81
CA LEU A 266 -10.50 22.21 -13.36
C LEU A 266 -10.91 21.03 -14.26
N ALA A 267 -10.10 19.99 -14.30
CA ALA A 267 -10.49 18.71 -14.90
C ALA A 267 -11.46 17.95 -13.98
N ASP A 268 -12.32 17.12 -14.58
CA ASP A 268 -13.21 16.20 -13.86
C ASP A 268 -12.74 14.74 -13.99
N ALA A 269 -13.42 13.81 -13.33
CA ALA A 269 -13.12 12.37 -13.38
C ALA A 269 -13.14 11.82 -14.82
N THR A 270 -14.10 12.24 -15.64
CA THR A 270 -14.23 11.84 -17.06
C THR A 270 -13.00 12.23 -17.87
N GLU A 271 -12.47 13.43 -17.64
CA GLU A 271 -11.26 13.90 -18.31
C GLU A 271 -10.05 13.05 -17.90
N VAL A 272 -9.87 12.76 -16.61
CA VAL A 272 -8.79 11.88 -16.11
C VAL A 272 -8.91 10.48 -16.72
N HIS A 273 -10.10 9.87 -16.70
CA HIS A 273 -10.38 8.57 -17.33
C HIS A 273 -9.96 8.56 -18.80
N ASN A 274 -10.41 9.55 -19.59
CA ASN A 274 -10.15 9.59 -21.02
C ASN A 274 -8.66 9.64 -21.36
N TYR A 275 -7.85 10.40 -20.60
CA TYR A 275 -6.41 10.46 -20.83
C TYR A 275 -5.69 9.17 -20.42
N VAL A 276 -6.04 8.56 -19.28
CA VAL A 276 -5.42 7.30 -18.82
C VAL A 276 -5.85 6.12 -19.70
N SER A 277 -7.11 6.07 -20.11
CA SER A 277 -7.66 5.07 -21.03
C SER A 277 -7.05 5.19 -22.43
N SER A 278 -6.85 6.40 -22.96
CA SER A 278 -6.10 6.64 -24.21
C SER A 278 -4.65 6.15 -24.12
N ALA A 279 -3.97 6.45 -23.01
CA ALA A 279 -2.62 5.99 -22.74
C ALA A 279 -2.53 4.45 -22.64
N ALA A 280 -3.46 3.79 -21.94
CA ALA A 280 -3.52 2.33 -21.84
C ALA A 280 -3.86 1.64 -23.16
N ASN A 281 -4.78 2.20 -23.95
CA ASN A 281 -5.28 1.62 -25.20
C ASN A 281 -4.56 2.15 -26.46
N THR A 282 -3.35 2.69 -26.31
CA THR A 282 -2.54 3.19 -27.44
C THR A 282 -2.32 2.08 -28.48
N TYR A 283 -2.54 2.38 -29.77
CA TYR A 283 -2.66 1.37 -30.83
C TYR A 283 -1.47 0.40 -30.94
N ALA A 284 -0.25 0.88 -30.67
CA ALA A 284 0.97 0.06 -30.65
C ALA A 284 0.94 -1.11 -29.65
N TYR A 285 0.05 -1.06 -28.65
CA TYR A 285 -0.03 -2.00 -27.54
C TYR A 285 -1.24 -2.95 -27.59
N GLN A 286 -2.02 -2.93 -28.69
CA GLN A 286 -3.16 -3.83 -28.86
C GLN A 286 -2.73 -5.31 -28.70
N GLY A 287 -3.34 -5.99 -27.72
CA GLY A 287 -3.04 -7.39 -27.40
C GLY A 287 -1.78 -7.63 -26.56
N GLN A 288 -1.01 -6.60 -26.20
CA GLN A 288 0.17 -6.74 -25.33
C GLN A 288 -0.19 -6.73 -23.84
N ILE A 289 -1.14 -5.89 -23.43
CA ILE A 289 -1.72 -5.88 -22.08
C ILE A 289 -3.05 -6.66 -22.11
N PRO A 290 -3.32 -7.58 -21.14
CA PRO A 290 -4.60 -8.25 -21.05
C PRO A 290 -5.76 -7.25 -20.83
N THR A 291 -6.86 -7.40 -21.56
CA THR A 291 -8.01 -6.50 -21.46
C THR A 291 -8.60 -6.41 -20.05
N SER A 292 -8.52 -7.48 -19.24
CA SER A 292 -8.91 -7.40 -17.82
C SER A 292 -8.04 -6.41 -17.04
N VAL A 293 -6.72 -6.41 -17.22
CA VAL A 293 -5.82 -5.47 -16.53
C VAL A 293 -6.11 -4.01 -16.92
N ILE A 294 -6.53 -3.76 -18.16
CA ILE A 294 -6.99 -2.44 -18.61
C ILE A 294 -8.30 -2.07 -17.93
N ASN A 295 -9.31 -2.95 -17.96
CA ASN A 295 -10.62 -2.69 -17.36
C ASN A 295 -10.53 -2.52 -15.84
N ASP A 296 -9.95 -3.50 -15.13
CA ASP A 296 -9.81 -3.51 -13.68
C ASP A 296 -9.08 -2.24 -13.19
N GLY A 297 -8.06 -1.78 -13.92
CA GLY A 297 -7.29 -0.58 -13.60
C GLY A 297 -7.99 0.75 -13.93
N LEU A 298 -8.93 0.76 -14.89
CA LEU A 298 -9.79 1.91 -15.17
C LEU A 298 -10.99 1.98 -14.22
N ASP A 299 -11.56 0.84 -13.80
CA ASP A 299 -12.60 0.80 -12.76
C ASP A 299 -12.04 1.29 -11.40
N ASP A 300 -10.79 0.94 -11.07
CA ASP A 300 -10.05 1.44 -9.91
C ASP A 300 -9.76 2.96 -10.02
N LEU A 301 -9.36 3.45 -11.20
CA LEU A 301 -9.24 4.87 -11.47
C LEU A 301 -10.56 5.62 -11.27
N ASP A 302 -11.67 5.09 -11.79
CA ASP A 302 -12.99 5.70 -11.66
C ASP A 302 -13.44 5.73 -10.20
N ALA A 303 -13.21 4.66 -9.43
CA ALA A 303 -13.45 4.63 -7.99
C ALA A 303 -12.62 5.68 -7.23
N ARG A 304 -11.34 5.86 -7.60
CA ARG A 304 -10.42 6.86 -6.99
C ARG A 304 -10.71 8.30 -7.42
N THR A 305 -11.38 8.51 -8.55
CA THR A 305 -11.64 9.84 -9.13
C THR A 305 -13.09 10.31 -9.00
N ALA A 306 -14.03 9.41 -8.67
CA ALA A 306 -15.46 9.67 -8.55
C ALA A 306 -15.80 10.94 -7.75
N GLY A 307 -16.52 11.88 -8.39
CA GLY A 307 -16.91 13.17 -7.79
C GLY A 307 -15.75 14.15 -7.53
N GLY A 308 -14.52 13.79 -7.86
CA GLY A 308 -13.33 14.62 -7.71
C GLY A 308 -13.20 15.73 -8.76
N THR A 309 -12.42 16.75 -8.43
CA THR A 309 -11.95 17.77 -9.37
C THR A 309 -10.43 17.85 -9.30
N PHE A 310 -9.80 18.13 -10.43
CA PHE A 310 -8.36 17.91 -10.62
C PHE A 310 -7.66 19.19 -11.07
N LYS A 311 -6.49 19.43 -10.49
CA LYS A 311 -5.49 20.42 -10.92
C LYS A 311 -4.44 19.72 -11.77
N GLY A 312 -3.79 20.42 -12.70
CA GLY A 312 -2.87 19.75 -13.61
C GLY A 312 -2.43 20.58 -14.79
N CYS A 313 -1.76 19.93 -15.74
CA CYS A 313 -1.44 20.49 -17.06
C CYS A 313 -1.44 19.42 -18.15
N HIS A 314 -1.81 19.85 -19.36
CA HIS A 314 -1.43 19.20 -20.61
C HIS A 314 -0.25 19.95 -21.21
N ILE A 315 0.83 19.25 -21.56
CA ILE A 315 2.07 19.80 -22.08
C ILE A 315 2.44 19.03 -23.35
N GLY A 316 2.85 19.74 -24.39
CA GLY A 316 3.33 19.15 -25.63
C GLY A 316 4.74 19.65 -25.99
N TYR A 317 5.60 18.74 -26.41
CA TYR A 317 6.96 19.00 -26.89
C TYR A 317 7.08 18.51 -28.35
N ASN A 318 7.66 19.34 -29.22
CA ASN A 318 7.85 19.00 -30.63
C ASN A 318 9.30 18.52 -30.84
N ASP A 319 9.50 17.25 -31.20
CA ASP A 319 10.86 16.74 -31.49
C ASP A 319 11.20 16.75 -32.99
N GLY A 320 10.20 16.97 -33.83
CA GLY A 320 10.32 17.24 -35.27
C GLY A 320 8.95 17.42 -35.92
N PRO A 321 8.87 17.37 -37.27
CA PRO A 321 7.59 17.23 -37.97
C PRO A 321 7.00 15.80 -37.84
N TRP A 322 7.81 14.80 -37.46
CA TRP A 322 7.47 13.39 -37.39
C TRP A 322 7.67 12.78 -35.99
N ALA A 323 7.86 13.60 -34.95
CA ALA A 323 8.08 13.13 -33.59
C ALA A 323 7.65 14.16 -32.54
N GLY A 324 7.14 13.69 -31.40
CA GLY A 324 6.74 14.54 -30.29
C GLY A 324 6.42 13.79 -29.01
N ILE A 325 6.30 14.55 -27.92
CA ILE A 325 5.99 14.04 -26.58
C ILE A 325 4.79 14.82 -26.03
N GLN A 326 3.74 14.11 -25.63
CA GLN A 326 2.61 14.66 -24.88
C GLN A 326 2.71 14.21 -23.42
N VAL A 327 2.46 15.13 -22.49
CA VAL A 327 2.50 14.88 -21.05
C VAL A 327 1.25 15.46 -20.43
N HIS A 328 0.50 14.63 -19.70
CA HIS A 328 -0.70 15.05 -18.98
C HIS A 328 -0.59 14.60 -17.54
N PHE A 329 -0.76 15.52 -16.61
CA PHE A 329 -0.77 15.19 -15.19
C PHE A 329 -2.00 15.78 -14.50
N PHE A 330 -2.54 15.02 -13.55
CA PHE A 330 -3.75 15.33 -12.80
C PHE A 330 -3.49 15.08 -11.32
N VAL A 331 -3.95 16.00 -10.47
CA VAL A 331 -3.86 15.91 -9.01
C VAL A 331 -5.22 16.29 -8.42
N ASN A 332 -5.85 15.36 -7.70
CA ASN A 332 -7.14 15.57 -7.07
C ASN A 332 -7.03 16.70 -6.04
N ALA A 333 -7.86 17.74 -6.20
CA ALA A 333 -7.81 18.96 -5.40
C ALA A 333 -8.19 18.75 -3.93
N THR A 334 -8.77 17.60 -3.58
CA THR A 334 -9.22 17.24 -2.22
C THR A 334 -8.39 16.10 -1.62
N THR A 335 -8.14 15.02 -2.37
CA THR A 335 -7.47 13.82 -1.83
C THR A 335 -5.96 13.79 -2.05
N GLY A 336 -5.42 14.61 -2.96
CA GLY A 336 -4.00 14.56 -3.32
C GLY A 336 -3.57 13.33 -4.13
N PHE A 337 -4.50 12.43 -4.47
CA PHE A 337 -4.28 11.38 -5.48
C PHE A 337 -3.81 12.02 -6.78
N ARG A 338 -2.79 11.43 -7.42
CA ARG A 338 -2.17 11.96 -8.63
C ARG A 338 -1.97 10.88 -9.68
N ILE A 339 -2.05 11.26 -10.95
CA ILE A 339 -1.67 10.40 -12.07
C ILE A 339 -1.05 11.23 -13.20
N LEU A 340 0.00 10.69 -13.79
CA LEU A 340 0.76 11.20 -14.93
C LEU A 340 0.64 10.19 -16.09
N THR A 341 0.48 10.70 -17.30
CA THR A 341 0.63 9.96 -18.56
C THR A 341 1.62 10.71 -19.45
N VAL A 342 2.63 10.00 -19.96
CA VAL A 342 3.60 10.49 -20.94
C VAL A 342 3.46 9.64 -22.20
N GLN A 343 3.19 10.24 -23.36
CA GLN A 343 3.11 9.57 -24.66
C GLN A 343 4.15 10.14 -25.60
N HIS A 344 5.13 9.34 -25.99
CA HIS A 344 6.11 9.64 -27.05
C HIS A 344 5.68 8.94 -28.34
N TRP A 345 5.73 9.67 -29.46
CA TRP A 345 5.40 9.15 -30.78
C TRP A 345 6.44 9.57 -31.83
N VAL A 346 6.67 8.68 -32.79
CA VAL A 346 7.54 8.84 -33.95
C VAL A 346 6.88 8.16 -35.16
N GLU A 347 6.84 8.84 -36.30
CA GLU A 347 6.38 8.31 -37.60
C GLU A 347 7.57 7.90 -38.51
#